data_AF-A0A8C6V5X5-F1
#
_entry.id   AF-A0A8C6V5X5-F1
#
_cell.length_a   1.000
_cell.length_b   1.000
_cell.length_c   1.000
_cell.angle_alpha   90.00
_cell.angle_beta   90.00
_cell.angle_gamma   90.00
#
_symmetry.space_group_name_H-M   'P 1'
#
loop_
_entity.id
_entity.type
_entity.pdbx_description
1 polymer ?
#
loop_
_entity_poly.entity_id
_entity_poly.type
_entity_poly.pdbx_seq_one_letter_code
_entity_poly.pdbx_strand_id
1 'polypeptide(L)'
;MRHDSKANRRKGPAPKRHPRQPSPAHSSGSPRRHSGPSAAPPAGATPRRRRFRPGTRALMEIRKYQKSSDLLLRKKPFARLVREICQGFSREALRW
;
A
#
# COMPACT_ATOMS: atom_id res chain seq x y z
N MET A 1 31.22 -50.59 -6.05
CA MET A 1 32.37 -49.77 -5.60
C MET A 1 31.91 -48.32 -5.53
N ARG A 2 32.21 -47.62 -4.44
CA ARG A 2 31.83 -46.22 -4.15
C ARG A 2 32.46 -45.27 -5.17
N HIS A 3 31.88 -44.09 -5.40
CA HIS A 3 32.54 -42.79 -5.19
C HIS A 3 31.56 -41.63 -5.44
N ASP A 4 31.31 -40.89 -4.36
CA ASP A 4 30.78 -39.55 -4.30
C ASP A 4 31.91 -38.56 -4.61
N SER A 5 31.71 -37.52 -5.43
CA SER A 5 32.56 -36.31 -5.47
C SER A 5 31.94 -35.17 -6.29
N LYS A 6 31.30 -34.26 -5.55
CA LYS A 6 31.20 -32.80 -5.72
C LYS A 6 31.83 -32.09 -6.95
N ALA A 7 31.03 -31.15 -7.45
CA ALA A 7 31.40 -29.81 -7.94
C ALA A 7 32.11 -29.66 -9.29
N ASN A 8 31.39 -29.10 -10.29
CA ASN A 8 31.85 -27.86 -10.95
C ASN A 8 30.69 -27.17 -11.71
N ARG A 9 29.88 -26.35 -11.02
CA ARG A 9 28.97 -25.41 -11.70
C ARG A 9 29.85 -24.32 -12.31
N ARG A 10 30.32 -24.55 -13.54
CA ARG A 10 31.09 -23.57 -14.31
C ARG A 10 30.26 -22.28 -14.43
N LYS A 11 30.59 -21.28 -13.59
CA LYS A 11 30.15 -19.89 -13.78
C LYS A 11 30.66 -19.45 -15.16
N GLY A 12 29.77 -19.00 -16.03
CA GLY A 12 30.15 -18.34 -17.28
C GLY A 12 31.00 -17.09 -17.00
N PRO A 13 31.79 -16.63 -17.98
CA PRO A 13 32.67 -15.48 -17.80
C PRO A 13 31.85 -14.24 -17.42
N ALA A 14 32.33 -13.51 -16.40
CA ALA A 14 31.70 -12.27 -15.95
C ALA A 14 31.68 -11.22 -17.08
N PRO A 15 30.61 -10.42 -17.23
CA PRO A 15 30.56 -9.40 -18.26
C PRO A 15 31.64 -8.34 -18.02
N LYS A 16 32.47 -8.07 -19.03
CA LYS A 16 33.48 -7.01 -19.01
C LYS A 16 32.78 -5.66 -18.90
N ARG A 17 33.04 -4.91 -17.81
CA ARG A 17 32.60 -3.51 -17.66
C ARG A 17 33.44 -2.63 -18.59
N HIS A 18 32.79 -2.04 -19.59
CA HIS A 18 33.41 -0.97 -20.39
C HIS A 18 33.52 0.32 -19.55
N PRO A 19 34.63 1.07 -19.62
CA PRO A 19 34.73 2.36 -18.98
C PRO A 19 33.70 3.33 -19.58
N ARG A 20 33.01 4.05 -18.70
CA ARG A 20 31.92 4.98 -19.03
C ARG A 20 32.50 6.17 -19.79
N GLN A 21 32.28 6.26 -21.10
CA GLN A 21 32.64 7.44 -21.86
C GLN A 21 31.77 8.64 -21.42
N PRO A 22 32.32 9.86 -21.26
CA PRO A 22 31.51 11.03 -20.99
C PRO A 22 30.69 11.39 -22.23
N SER A 23 29.37 11.23 -22.14
CA SER A 23 28.44 11.71 -23.15
C SER A 23 28.54 13.25 -23.28
N PRO A 24 28.43 13.81 -24.49
CA PRO A 24 28.44 15.26 -24.70
C PRO A 24 27.29 15.91 -23.93
N ALA A 25 27.59 17.01 -23.25
CA ALA A 25 26.68 17.74 -22.40
C ALA A 25 25.50 18.31 -23.20
N HIS A 26 24.38 17.60 -23.24
CA HIS A 26 23.10 18.24 -23.50
C HIS A 26 22.65 18.91 -22.20
N SER A 27 22.66 20.24 -22.20
CA SER A 27 22.14 21.11 -21.15
C SER A 27 20.62 20.96 -21.03
N SER A 28 20.15 19.86 -20.44
CA SER A 28 18.81 19.80 -19.85
C SER A 28 18.98 19.90 -18.34
N GLY A 29 19.25 21.11 -17.88
CA GLY A 29 19.25 21.42 -16.46
C GLY A 29 17.89 21.02 -15.88
N SER A 30 17.87 19.92 -15.11
CA SER A 30 16.75 19.66 -14.21
C SER A 30 16.74 20.81 -13.21
N PRO A 31 15.68 21.65 -13.13
CA PRO A 31 15.65 22.67 -12.10
C PRO A 31 15.57 21.95 -10.76
N ARG A 32 16.67 22.05 -10.01
CA ARG A 32 16.77 21.68 -8.61
C ARG A 32 15.58 22.36 -7.92
N ARG A 33 14.57 21.58 -7.51
CA ARG A 33 13.40 22.09 -6.79
C ARG A 33 13.91 22.80 -5.55
N HIS A 34 13.89 24.13 -5.59
CA HIS A 34 14.11 24.94 -4.42
C HIS A 34 12.90 24.70 -3.52
N SER A 35 13.11 24.04 -2.39
CA SER A 35 12.20 24.13 -1.26
C SER A 35 12.31 25.54 -0.68
N GLY A 36 11.79 26.52 -1.41
CA GLY A 36 11.49 27.85 -0.88
C GLY A 36 10.13 27.82 -0.17
N PRO A 37 9.88 28.71 0.81
CA PRO A 37 8.56 28.83 1.40
C PRO A 37 7.59 29.23 0.30
N SER A 38 6.63 28.34 0.01
CA SER A 38 5.55 28.63 -0.92
C SER A 38 4.83 29.88 -0.43
N ALA A 39 4.69 30.88 -1.31
CA ALA A 39 3.94 32.10 -1.05
C ALA A 39 2.62 31.78 -0.33
N ALA A 40 2.28 32.62 0.65
CA ALA A 40 1.04 32.48 1.42
C ALA A 40 -0.15 32.35 0.46
N PRO A 41 -1.07 31.40 0.69
CA PRO A 41 -2.26 31.28 -0.14
C PRO A 41 -3.03 32.61 -0.09
N PRO A 42 -3.59 33.08 -1.21
CA PRO A 42 -4.39 34.30 -1.21
C PRO A 42 -5.50 34.18 -0.17
N ALA A 43 -5.64 35.21 0.67
CA ALA A 43 -6.64 35.26 1.73
C ALA A 43 -8.03 35.02 1.13
N GLY A 44 -8.63 33.86 1.42
CA GLY A 44 -9.94 33.44 0.90
C GLY A 44 -9.94 32.18 0.03
N ALA A 45 -8.80 31.69 -0.46
CA ALA A 45 -8.75 30.45 -1.24
C ALA A 45 -8.61 29.23 -0.32
N THR A 46 -9.69 28.43 -0.20
CA THR A 46 -9.56 27.12 0.45
C THR A 46 -8.63 26.24 -0.38
N PRO A 47 -7.55 25.68 0.19
CA PRO A 47 -6.63 24.84 -0.57
C PRO A 47 -7.41 23.64 -1.11
N ARG A 48 -7.34 23.43 -2.43
CA ARG A 48 -7.96 22.26 -3.07
C ARG A 48 -7.52 21.01 -2.32
N ARG A 49 -8.49 20.26 -1.78
CA ARG A 49 -8.21 19.03 -1.04
C ARG A 49 -7.51 18.04 -1.96
N ARG A 50 -6.24 17.75 -1.65
CA ARG A 50 -5.44 16.80 -2.44
C ARG A 50 -6.11 15.42 -2.43
N ARG A 51 -6.40 14.89 -3.62
CA ARG A 51 -6.91 13.53 -3.79
C ARG A 51 -5.76 12.52 -3.67
N PHE A 52 -6.02 11.41 -3.00
CA PHE A 52 -5.07 10.30 -2.92
C PHE A 52 -5.04 9.54 -4.25
N ARG A 53 -3.88 8.96 -4.60
CA ARG A 53 -3.79 8.04 -5.73
C ARG A 53 -4.64 6.80 -5.44
N PRO A 54 -5.20 6.14 -6.47
CA PRO A 54 -5.86 4.85 -6.32
C PRO A 54 -4.97 3.88 -5.53
N GLY A 55 -5.56 3.07 -4.65
CA GLY A 55 -4.84 2.13 -3.79
C GLY A 55 -4.20 2.74 -2.54
N THR A 56 -3.84 4.03 -2.53
CA THR A 56 -3.19 4.63 -1.33
C THR A 56 -4.11 4.59 -0.10
N ARG A 57 -5.41 4.90 -0.26
CA ARG A 57 -6.39 4.82 0.84
C ARG A 57 -6.61 3.39 1.31
N ALA A 58 -6.75 2.44 0.38
CA ALA A 58 -6.90 1.03 0.69
C ALA A 58 -5.72 0.47 1.50
N LEU A 59 -4.47 0.77 1.11
CA LEU A 59 -3.29 0.34 1.86
C LEU A 59 -3.23 0.94 3.27
N MET A 60 -3.67 2.19 3.45
CA MET A 60 -3.77 2.79 4.78
C MET A 60 -4.85 2.11 5.63
N GLU A 61 -5.99 1.78 5.05
CA GLU A 61 -7.08 1.06 5.73
C GLU A 61 -6.68 -0.35 6.13
N ILE A 62 -6.03 -1.11 5.24
CA ILE A 62 -5.50 -2.46 5.54
C ILE A 62 -4.55 -2.41 6.75
N ARG A 63 -3.58 -1.48 6.74
CA ARG A 63 -2.65 -1.31 7.86
C ARG A 63 -3.36 -0.91 9.16
N LYS A 64 -4.40 -0.08 9.08
CA LYS A 64 -5.21 0.32 10.24
C LYS A 64 -5.97 -0.88 10.82
N TYR A 65 -6.71 -1.61 10.00
CA TYR A 65 -7.56 -2.73 10.44
C TYR A 65 -6.79 -4.00 10.79
N GLN A 66 -5.52 -4.12 10.37
CA GLN A 66 -4.64 -5.19 10.83
C GLN A 66 -3.96 -4.86 12.17
N LYS A 67 -3.95 -3.58 12.58
CA LYS A 67 -3.37 -3.16 13.86
C LYS A 67 -4.33 -3.35 15.04
N SER A 68 -5.62 -3.15 14.83
CA SER A 68 -6.66 -3.41 15.83
C SER A 68 -7.56 -4.57 15.38
N SER A 69 -8.39 -5.08 16.29
CA SER A 69 -9.35 -6.15 16.02
C SER A 69 -10.78 -5.71 16.29
N ASP A 70 -11.08 -4.44 16.03
CA ASP A 70 -12.42 -3.88 16.22
C ASP A 70 -13.44 -4.51 15.26
N LEU A 71 -14.70 -4.60 15.68
CA LEU A 71 -15.79 -5.08 14.83
C LEU A 71 -15.95 -4.15 13.62
N LEU A 72 -15.86 -4.72 12.42
CA LEU A 72 -16.05 -3.98 11.16
C LEU A 72 -17.53 -3.70 10.85
N LEU A 73 -18.44 -4.49 11.43
CA LEU A 73 -19.87 -4.32 11.32
C LEU A 73 -20.44 -3.55 12.52
N ARG A 74 -21.42 -2.69 12.27
CA ARG A 74 -22.13 -1.98 13.34
C ARG A 74 -22.97 -2.96 14.16
N LYS A 75 -22.85 -2.90 15.49
CA LYS A 75 -23.54 -3.82 16.41
C LYS A 75 -25.07 -3.83 16.25
N LYS A 76 -25.73 -2.67 16.20
CA LYS A 76 -27.21 -2.57 16.19
C LYS A 76 -27.86 -3.16 14.93
N PRO A 77 -27.42 -2.82 13.69
CA PRO A 77 -27.93 -3.47 12.49
C PRO A 77 -27.68 -4.99 12.49
N PHE A 78 -26.48 -5.43 12.89
CA PHE A 78 -26.16 -6.85 12.96
C PHE A 78 -27.05 -7.59 13.97
N ALA A 79 -27.32 -7.00 15.14
CA ALA A 79 -28.22 -7.57 16.13
C ALA A 79 -29.68 -7.71 15.63
N ARG A 80 -30.16 -6.79 14.78
CA ARG A 80 -31.48 -6.92 14.13
C ARG A 80 -31.50 -8.09 13.16
N LEU A 81 -30.45 -8.24 12.35
CA LEU A 81 -30.32 -9.37 11.43
C LEU A 81 -30.33 -10.72 12.18
N VAL A 82 -29.61 -10.82 13.29
CA VAL A 82 -29.61 -12.04 14.12
C VAL A 82 -31.03 -12.35 14.61
N ARG A 83 -31.80 -11.35 15.05
CA ARG A 83 -33.19 -11.54 15.50
C ARG A 83 -34.11 -11.99 14.38
N GLU A 84 -34.00 -11.39 13.20
CA GLU A 84 -34.77 -11.76 12.01
C GLU A 84 -34.53 -13.22 11.63
N ILE A 85 -33.26 -13.65 11.62
CA ILE A 85 -32.87 -15.04 11.36
C ILE A 85 -33.47 -15.96 12.43
N CYS A 86 -33.32 -15.65 13.72
CA CYS A 86 -33.84 -16.48 14.81
C CYS A 86 -35.36 -16.67 14.76
N GLN A 87 -36.11 -15.65 14.36
CA GLN A 87 -37.58 -15.73 14.20
C GLN A 87 -38.00 -16.74 13.14
N GLY A 88 -37.15 -17.01 12.14
CA GLY A 88 -37.39 -18.04 11.14
C GLY A 88 -37.22 -19.48 11.65
N PHE A 89 -36.52 -19.68 12.77
CA PHE A 89 -36.18 -21.02 13.29
C PHE A 89 -36.97 -21.42 14.55
N SER A 90 -37.40 -20.46 15.37
CA SER A 90 -38.20 -20.74 16.57
C SER A 90 -39.35 -19.76 16.70
N ARG A 91 -40.52 -20.28 17.06
CA ARG A 91 -41.72 -19.49 17.38
C ARG A 91 -41.65 -18.88 18.79
N GLU A 92 -40.76 -19.41 19.64
CA GLU A 92 -40.52 -18.87 20.97
C GLU A 92 -39.49 -17.73 20.92
N ALA A 93 -39.66 -16.73 21.79
CA ALA A 93 -38.74 -15.61 21.85
C ALA A 93 -37.37 -16.05 22.40
N LEU A 94 -36.40 -16.27 21.50
CA LEU A 94 -35.00 -16.43 21.93
C LEU A 94 -34.51 -15.11 22.55
N ARG A 95 -34.27 -15.15 23.86
CA ARG A 95 -33.79 -14.00 24.64
C ARG A 95 -32.27 -14.11 24.83
N TRP A 96 -31.57 -13.07 24.41
CA TRP A 96 -30.12 -12.86 24.52
C TRP A 96 -29.82 -11.36 24.60
#